data_AF-A0A7S0GLN7-F1
#
_entry.id   AF-A0A7S0GLN7-F1
#
_cell.length_a   1.000
_cell.length_b   1.000
_cell.length_c   1.000
_cell.angle_alpha   90.00
_cell.angle_beta   90.00
_cell.angle_gamma   90.00
#
_symmetry.space_group_name_H-M   'P 1'
#
loop_
_entity.id
_entity.type
_entity.pdbx_description
1 polymer ?
#
loop_
_entity_poly.entity_id
_entity_poly.type
_entity_poly.pdbx_seq_one_letter_code
_entity_poly.pdbx_strand_id
1 'polypeptide(L)'
;FKFCHQDMYNREPKVFPAFPRHQKEGEEWMHDDQEWISIALSWSVIVVLVCVTYSLTIHRLHKGLKAYFKPVYDQPAKAIDQKFSEVAAICAYVPMKHDSDFIYPLLLCDISDIDEELIGWEDARLGYDVHNLSNDVVNDESKDAKEAKCFSIVRHWPPQLK
;
A
#
# COMPACT_ATOMS: atom_id res chain seq x y z
N PHE A 1 64.53 1.35 2.83
CA PHE A 1 63.15 1.28 2.33
C PHE A 1 62.29 0.57 3.36
N LYS A 2 61.36 1.27 4.01
CA LYS A 2 60.32 0.63 4.85
C LYS A 2 59.18 0.23 3.92
N PHE A 3 58.78 -1.04 3.91
CA PHE A 3 57.64 -1.52 3.12
C PHE A 3 56.39 -1.53 3.99
N CYS A 4 55.27 -1.04 3.46
CA CYS A 4 53.98 -1.14 4.12
C CYS A 4 53.51 -2.60 4.06
N HIS A 5 53.56 -3.32 5.18
CA HIS A 5 53.01 -4.67 5.28
C HIS A 5 51.48 -4.59 5.33
N GLN A 6 50.82 -4.71 4.17
CA GLN A 6 49.35 -4.60 3.99
C GLN A 6 48.55 -5.75 4.60
N ASP A 7 49.22 -6.76 5.16
CA ASP A 7 48.55 -7.87 5.84
C ASP A 7 47.99 -7.43 7.20
N MET A 8 46.87 -6.73 7.18
CA MET A 8 46.14 -6.31 8.37
C MET A 8 45.34 -7.45 9.01
N TYR A 9 45.07 -8.53 8.26
CA TYR A 9 44.24 -9.64 8.72
C TYR A 9 44.99 -10.64 9.61
N ASN A 10 46.31 -10.74 9.44
CA ASN A 10 47.17 -11.58 10.28
C ASN A 10 47.76 -10.86 11.50
N ARG A 11 47.35 -9.61 11.77
CA ARG A 11 47.77 -8.89 12.98
C ARG A 11 46.87 -9.25 14.17
N GLU A 12 47.49 -9.57 15.29
CA GLU A 12 46.81 -9.71 16.58
C GLU A 12 47.20 -8.54 17.50
N PRO A 13 46.23 -7.78 18.04
CA PRO A 13 44.77 -7.93 17.84
C PRO A 13 44.30 -7.42 16.46
N LYS A 14 43.20 -8.01 15.96
CA LYS A 14 42.49 -7.51 14.77
C LYS A 14 41.75 -6.23 15.15
N VAL A 15 42.29 -5.08 14.75
CA VAL A 15 41.71 -3.76 15.09
C VAL A 15 41.34 -3.02 13.83
N PHE A 16 40.07 -2.60 13.76
CA PHE A 16 39.57 -1.69 12.75
C PHE A 16 38.84 -0.53 13.45
N PRO A 17 39.12 0.74 13.10
CA PRO A 17 40.14 1.20 12.15
C PRO A 17 41.58 0.96 12.64
N ALA A 18 42.53 0.95 11.71
CA ALA A 18 43.94 0.74 11.99
C ALA A 18 44.56 1.98 12.63
N PHE A 19 44.41 2.12 13.95
CA PHE A 19 44.99 3.25 14.66
C PHE A 19 46.49 3.05 14.94
N PRO A 20 47.29 4.12 14.84
CA PRO A 20 48.72 4.14 15.18
C PRO A 20 49.03 3.62 16.59
N ARG A 21 48.16 3.87 17.57
CA ARG A 21 48.30 3.35 18.94
C ARG A 21 48.35 1.82 19.04
N HIS A 22 47.95 1.09 18.00
CA HIS A 22 48.00 -0.37 17.95
C HIS A 22 49.23 -0.89 17.20
N GLN A 23 50.18 -0.03 16.84
CA GLN A 23 51.45 -0.43 16.28
C GLN A 23 52.34 -1.03 17.37
N LYS A 24 53.10 -2.07 17.02
CA LYS A 24 54.12 -2.61 17.91
C LYS A 24 55.30 -1.63 17.97
N GLU A 25 55.87 -1.48 19.15
CA GLU A 25 57.05 -0.63 19.36
C GLU A 25 58.19 -1.06 18.42
N GLY A 26 58.73 -0.13 17.65
CA GLY A 26 59.76 -0.39 16.63
C GLY A 26 59.24 -0.73 15.22
N GLU A 27 57.94 -0.95 15.04
CA GLU A 27 57.31 -1.23 13.74
C GLU A 27 56.50 -0.04 13.19
N GLU A 28 57.03 1.18 13.34
CA GLU A 28 56.42 2.39 12.78
C GLU A 28 56.41 2.33 11.25
N TRP A 29 55.22 2.06 10.70
CA TRP A 29 54.97 1.93 9.26
C TRP A 29 54.32 3.18 8.65
N MET A 30 53.97 4.18 9.46
CA MET A 30 53.23 5.37 9.06
C MET A 30 53.88 6.62 9.65
N HIS A 31 53.96 7.71 8.86
CA HIS A 31 54.42 9.02 9.35
C HIS A 31 53.31 9.76 10.12
N ASP A 32 53.68 10.71 10.98
CA ASP A 32 52.75 11.52 11.79
C ASP A 32 51.65 12.20 10.94
N ASP A 33 52.00 12.70 9.75
CA ASP A 33 51.03 13.32 8.84
C ASP A 33 50.00 12.30 8.30
N GLN A 34 50.45 11.07 8.05
CA GLN A 34 49.60 9.98 7.58
C GLN A 34 48.70 9.44 8.71
N GLU A 35 49.19 9.48 9.96
CA GLU A 35 48.38 9.17 11.15
C GLU A 35 47.15 10.05 11.22
N TRP A 36 47.33 11.37 11.12
CA TRP A 36 46.20 12.29 11.19
C TRP A 36 45.19 12.06 10.06
N ILE A 37 45.66 11.89 8.82
CA ILE A 37 44.80 11.62 7.67
C ILE A 37 44.03 10.31 7.86
N SER A 38 44.70 9.25 8.34
CA SER A 38 44.08 7.94 8.56
C SER A 38 42.97 8.00 9.63
N ILE A 39 43.18 8.77 10.69
CA ILE A 39 42.20 8.99 11.76
C ILE A 39 40.99 9.74 11.22
N ALA A 40 41.22 10.85 10.50
CA ALA A 40 40.17 11.66 9.92
C ALA A 40 39.31 10.86 8.93
N LEU A 41 39.95 10.12 8.01
CA LEU A 41 39.25 9.27 7.05
C LEU A 41 38.47 8.14 7.74
N SER A 42 39.07 7.49 8.74
CA SER A 42 38.40 6.41 9.48
C SER A 42 37.10 6.87 10.14
N TRP A 43 37.13 8.02 10.82
CA TRP A 43 35.92 8.60 11.40
C TRP A 43 34.92 9.05 10.35
N SER A 44 35.38 9.61 9.23
CA SER A 44 34.49 10.00 8.13
C SER A 44 33.70 8.81 7.57
N VAL A 45 34.35 7.64 7.40
CA VAL A 45 33.70 6.41 6.92
C VAL A 45 32.63 5.93 7.91
N ILE A 46 32.94 5.95 9.22
CA ILE A 46 31.98 5.57 10.26
C ILE A 46 30.75 6.50 10.22
N VAL A 47 30.97 7.82 10.13
CA VAL A 47 29.88 8.81 10.04
C VAL A 47 29.01 8.56 8.81
N VAL A 48 29.61 8.37 7.64
CA VAL A 48 28.88 8.08 6.39
C VAL A 48 28.06 6.80 6.53
N LEU A 49 28.63 5.74 7.11
CA LEU A 49 27.94 4.47 7.28
C LEU A 49 26.74 4.59 8.24
N VAL A 50 26.89 5.33 9.34
CA VAL A 50 25.78 5.64 10.27
C VAL A 50 24.69 6.45 9.56
N CYS A 51 25.05 7.47 8.79
CA CYS A 51 24.07 8.27 8.03
C CYS A 51 23.30 7.43 7.00
N VAL A 52 23.99 6.59 6.23
CA VAL A 52 23.35 5.73 5.22
C VAL A 52 22.41 4.72 5.87
N THR A 53 22.87 4.02 6.91
CA THR A 53 22.06 3.04 7.64
C THR A 53 20.84 3.70 8.28
N TYR A 54 21.00 4.87 8.91
CA TYR A 54 19.90 5.65 9.48
C TYR A 54 18.88 6.12 8.42
N SER A 55 19.35 6.60 7.27
CA SER A 55 18.48 7.01 6.17
C SER A 55 17.64 5.83 5.63
N LEU A 56 18.26 4.66 5.45
CA LEU A 56 17.59 3.46 4.97
C LEU A 56 16.55 2.94 5.98
N THR A 57 16.85 2.96 7.28
CA THR A 57 15.90 2.51 8.32
C THR A 57 14.70 3.45 8.40
N ILE A 58 14.91 4.77 8.39
CA ILE A 58 13.82 5.76 8.35
C ILE A 58 12.94 5.58 7.13
N HIS A 59 13.53 5.41 5.95
CA HIS A 59 12.76 5.23 4.71
C HIS A 59 11.89 3.97 4.76
N ARG A 60 12.44 2.86 5.28
CA ARG A 60 11.69 1.62 5.46
C ARG A 60 10.59 1.76 6.51
N LEU A 61 10.88 2.39 7.64
CA LEU A 61 9.89 2.66 8.70
C LEU A 61 8.75 3.54 8.19
N HIS A 62 9.05 4.62 7.46
CA HIS A 62 8.00 5.46 6.88
C HIS A 62 7.11 4.72 5.89
N LYS A 63 7.69 3.87 5.03
CA LYS A 63 6.89 3.05 4.11
C LYS A 63 6.01 2.05 4.86
N GLY A 64 6.55 1.37 5.87
CA GLY A 64 5.79 0.43 6.70
C GLY A 64 4.68 1.11 7.50
N LEU A 65 4.99 2.23 8.15
CA LEU A 65 4.00 3.04 8.87
C LEU A 65 2.90 3.54 7.94
N LYS A 66 3.23 4.07 6.75
CA LYS A 66 2.21 4.48 5.78
C LYS A 66 1.33 3.31 5.31
N ALA A 67 1.88 2.10 5.18
CA ALA A 67 1.09 0.92 4.84
C ALA A 67 0.14 0.52 5.98
N TYR A 68 0.60 0.63 7.24
CA TYR A 68 -0.22 0.33 8.41
C TYR A 68 -1.31 1.38 8.68
N PHE A 69 -1.01 2.65 8.41
CA PHE A 69 -1.93 3.77 8.62
C PHE A 69 -2.69 4.18 7.37
N LYS A 70 -2.62 3.42 6.26
CA LYS A 70 -3.58 3.62 5.16
C LYS A 70 -4.95 3.23 5.71
N PRO A 71 -5.87 4.19 5.92
CA PRO A 71 -7.21 3.85 6.34
C PRO A 71 -7.80 2.95 5.25
N VAL A 72 -8.35 1.80 5.66
CA VAL A 72 -9.08 0.87 4.79
C VAL A 72 -10.37 1.53 4.25
N TYR A 73 -10.68 2.73 4.72
CA TYR A 73 -11.82 3.52 4.35
C TYR A 73 -11.33 4.88 3.81
N ASP A 74 -11.37 5.06 2.49
CA ASP A 74 -11.41 6.42 1.95
C ASP A 74 -12.69 7.05 2.51
N GLN A 75 -12.54 8.22 3.14
CA GLN A 75 -13.67 8.94 3.71
C GLN A 75 -14.81 8.99 2.68
N PRO A 76 -16.08 8.83 3.11
CA PRO A 76 -17.19 8.88 2.18
C PRO A 76 -17.11 10.23 1.47
N ALA A 77 -16.92 10.18 0.15
CA ALA A 77 -16.74 11.38 -0.65
C ALA A 77 -17.84 12.38 -0.28
N LYS A 78 -17.43 13.61 0.02
CA LYS A 78 -18.34 14.71 0.36
C LYS A 78 -19.49 14.70 -0.66
N ALA A 79 -20.74 14.64 -0.21
CA ALA A 79 -21.90 14.53 -1.08
C ALA A 79 -21.77 15.51 -2.25
N ILE A 80 -21.50 14.99 -3.44
CA ILE A 80 -21.37 15.77 -4.66
C ILE A 80 -22.77 15.85 -5.24
N ASP A 81 -23.27 17.07 -5.48
CA ASP A 81 -24.54 17.31 -6.18
C ASP A 81 -24.41 17.07 -7.70
N GLN A 82 -23.55 16.13 -8.09
CA GLN A 82 -23.30 15.76 -9.47
C GLN A 82 -24.14 14.53 -9.77
N LYS A 83 -24.96 14.60 -10.83
CA LYS A 83 -25.76 13.45 -11.25
C LYS A 83 -24.83 12.37 -11.75
N PHE A 84 -25.19 11.12 -11.50
CA PHE A 84 -24.43 9.96 -11.98
C PHE A 84 -24.14 10.02 -13.49
N SER A 85 -25.11 10.48 -14.28
CA SER A 85 -24.99 10.67 -15.74
C SER A 85 -23.91 11.67 -16.17
N GLU A 86 -23.42 12.51 -15.26
CA GLU A 86 -22.42 13.53 -15.56
C GLU A 86 -20.99 13.04 -15.28
N VAL A 87 -20.81 11.87 -14.69
CA VAL A 87 -19.50 11.30 -14.39
C VAL A 87 -19.08 10.38 -15.53
N ALA A 88 -18.36 10.92 -16.51
CA ALA A 88 -17.91 10.16 -17.70
C ALA A 88 -17.05 8.92 -17.39
N ALA A 89 -16.45 8.87 -16.19
CA ALA A 89 -15.62 7.75 -15.75
C ALA A 89 -16.44 6.56 -15.21
N ILE A 90 -17.71 6.73 -14.86
CA ILE A 90 -18.52 5.65 -14.30
C ILE A 90 -19.50 5.15 -15.35
N CYS A 91 -19.30 3.91 -15.81
CA CYS A 91 -20.09 3.28 -16.86
C CYS A 91 -21.35 2.57 -16.34
N ALA A 92 -21.41 2.24 -15.05
CA ALA A 92 -22.53 1.55 -14.43
C ALA A 92 -22.59 1.83 -12.91
N TYR A 93 -23.80 1.78 -12.34
CA TYR A 93 -23.99 1.77 -10.90
C TYR A 93 -24.97 0.67 -10.51
N VAL A 94 -24.77 0.10 -9.32
CA VAL A 94 -25.71 -0.83 -8.71
C VAL A 94 -26.67 -0.01 -7.84
N PRO A 95 -27.97 0.10 -8.20
CA PRO A 95 -28.95 0.83 -7.39
C PRO A 95 -29.12 0.14 -6.03
N MET A 96 -28.99 0.94 -4.97
CA MET A 96 -29.05 0.48 -3.59
C MET A 96 -29.99 1.36 -2.75
N LYS A 97 -30.69 0.77 -1.79
CA LYS A 97 -31.48 1.48 -0.77
C LYS A 97 -30.91 1.19 0.61
N HIS A 98 -30.64 2.23 1.38
CA HIS A 98 -30.29 2.10 2.80
C HIS A 98 -31.56 2.17 3.62
N ASP A 99 -31.77 1.18 4.49
CA ASP A 99 -32.91 1.10 5.39
C ASP A 99 -32.37 0.86 6.81
N SER A 100 -32.98 1.49 7.83
CA SER A 100 -32.44 1.46 9.20
C SER A 100 -32.48 0.08 9.85
N ASP A 101 -33.34 -0.79 9.33
CA ASP A 101 -33.54 -2.14 9.85
C ASP A 101 -32.49 -3.14 9.34
N PHE A 102 -31.67 -2.73 8.36
CA PHE A 102 -30.66 -3.58 7.73
C PHE A 102 -29.25 -3.04 7.96
N ILE A 103 -28.30 -3.96 8.22
CA ILE A 103 -26.88 -3.62 8.42
C ILE A 103 -26.21 -3.31 7.08
N TYR A 104 -26.64 -3.99 6.02
CA TYR A 104 -26.15 -3.84 4.65
C TYR A 104 -27.23 -3.18 3.77
N PRO A 105 -26.83 -2.47 2.70
CA PRO A 105 -27.79 -1.86 1.80
C PRO A 105 -28.53 -2.91 0.96
N LEU A 106 -29.81 -2.65 0.71
CA LEU A 106 -30.66 -3.49 -0.12
C LEU A 106 -30.39 -3.21 -1.60
N LEU A 107 -30.15 -4.24 -2.38
CA LEU A 107 -29.93 -4.18 -3.83
C LEU A 107 -31.28 -4.10 -4.54
N LEU A 108 -31.42 -3.12 -5.44
CA LEU A 108 -32.68 -2.84 -6.14
C LEU A 108 -32.71 -3.41 -7.57
N CYS A 109 -31.68 -4.12 -7.99
CA CYS A 109 -31.58 -4.73 -9.31
C CYS A 109 -31.08 -6.17 -9.22
N ASP A 110 -31.39 -6.94 -10.25
CA ASP A 110 -30.82 -8.27 -10.44
C ASP A 110 -29.30 -8.17 -10.61
N ILE A 111 -28.57 -8.86 -9.74
CA ILE A 111 -27.11 -8.93 -9.72
C ILE A 111 -26.54 -10.22 -10.31
N SER A 112 -27.38 -11.11 -10.85
CA SER A 112 -26.95 -12.46 -11.31
C SER A 112 -25.85 -12.42 -12.37
N ASP A 113 -25.81 -11.36 -13.19
CA ASP A 113 -24.83 -11.16 -14.26
C ASP A 113 -23.76 -10.09 -13.89
N ILE A 114 -23.74 -9.62 -12.64
CA ILE A 114 -22.81 -8.59 -12.15
C ILE A 114 -21.64 -9.27 -11.42
N ASP A 115 -20.42 -8.82 -11.70
CA ASP A 115 -19.25 -9.23 -10.94
C ASP A 115 -19.37 -8.70 -9.50
N GLU A 116 -19.45 -9.61 -8.53
CA GLU A 116 -19.63 -9.31 -7.10
C GLU A 116 -18.55 -8.37 -6.55
N GLU A 117 -17.34 -8.39 -7.10
CA GLU A 117 -16.24 -7.49 -6.69
C GLU A 117 -16.59 -6.01 -6.94
N LEU A 118 -17.54 -5.72 -7.83
CA LEU A 118 -17.97 -4.36 -8.17
C LEU A 118 -18.99 -3.76 -7.17
N ILE A 119 -19.60 -4.57 -6.30
CA ILE A 119 -20.62 -4.12 -5.35
C ILE A 119 -19.97 -3.40 -4.15
N GLY A 120 -18.75 -3.77 -3.79
CA GLY A 120 -17.89 -3.04 -2.85
C GLY A 120 -18.17 -3.29 -1.36
N TRP A 121 -19.03 -4.24 -1.02
CA TRP A 121 -19.31 -4.70 0.33
C TRP A 121 -19.81 -6.14 0.25
N GLU A 122 -19.62 -6.99 1.27
CA GLU A 122 -20.15 -8.36 1.26
C GLU A 122 -20.67 -8.72 2.66
N ASP A 123 -21.87 -9.30 2.74
CA ASP A 123 -22.34 -9.91 3.98
C ASP A 123 -21.68 -11.28 4.14
N ALA A 124 -20.63 -11.34 4.95
CA ALA A 124 -19.84 -12.55 5.18
C ALA A 124 -20.63 -13.79 5.68
N ARG A 125 -21.88 -13.62 6.10
CA ARG A 125 -22.73 -14.74 6.57
C ARG A 125 -23.74 -15.21 5.55
N LEU A 126 -24.33 -14.28 4.81
CA LEU A 126 -25.51 -14.54 3.99
C LEU A 126 -25.31 -14.27 2.49
N GLY A 127 -24.21 -13.61 2.11
CA GLY A 127 -23.95 -13.17 0.74
C GLY A 127 -24.89 -12.05 0.28
N TYR A 128 -24.95 -11.82 -1.02
CA TYR A 128 -25.73 -10.73 -1.62
C TYR A 128 -27.21 -11.06 -1.84
N ASP A 129 -27.54 -12.34 -2.05
CA ASP A 129 -28.89 -12.77 -2.47
C ASP A 129 -29.98 -12.40 -1.47
N VAL A 130 -29.66 -12.40 -0.17
CA VAL A 130 -30.60 -12.02 0.89
C VAL A 130 -30.90 -10.53 0.93
N HIS A 131 -30.03 -9.72 0.35
CA HIS A 131 -30.18 -8.26 0.27
C HIS A 131 -30.76 -7.85 -1.09
N ASN A 132 -30.98 -8.80 -2.01
CA ASN A 132 -31.49 -8.53 -3.34
C ASN A 132 -33.02 -8.55 -3.41
N LEU A 133 -33.61 -7.36 -3.47
CA LEU A 133 -35.06 -7.19 -3.55
C LEU A 133 -35.67 -7.71 -4.85
N SER A 134 -34.87 -7.98 -5.90
CA SER A 134 -35.41 -8.62 -7.11
C SER A 134 -35.92 -10.02 -6.82
N ASN A 135 -35.35 -10.71 -5.83
CA ASN A 135 -35.75 -12.06 -5.45
C ASN A 135 -37.11 -12.08 -4.73
N ASP A 136 -37.47 -10.99 -4.04
CA ASP A 136 -38.76 -10.89 -3.34
C ASP A 136 -39.94 -10.76 -4.30
N VAL A 137 -39.72 -10.18 -5.49
CA VAL A 137 -40.76 -10.00 -6.51
C VAL A 137 -41.13 -11.32 -7.20
N VAL A 138 -40.19 -12.26 -7.32
CA VAL A 138 -40.37 -13.53 -8.05
C VAL A 138 -41.18 -14.56 -7.24
N ASN A 139 -41.38 -14.33 -5.95
CA ASN A 139 -42.17 -15.21 -5.08
C ASN A 139 -43.69 -15.02 -5.22
N ASP A 140 -44.16 -14.06 -6.02
CA ASP A 140 -45.58 -13.96 -6.36
C ASP A 140 -45.90 -15.00 -7.46
N GLU A 141 -46.60 -16.08 -7.09
CA GLU A 141 -46.78 -17.32 -7.88
C GLU A 141 -47.47 -17.17 -9.25
N SER A 142 -47.75 -15.94 -9.70
CA SER A 142 -48.21 -15.70 -11.05
C SER A 142 -47.10 -16.07 -12.04
N LYS A 143 -47.35 -17.06 -12.89
CA LYS A 143 -46.41 -17.53 -13.93
C LYS A 143 -45.91 -16.41 -14.86
N ASP A 144 -46.65 -15.31 -14.93
CA ASP A 144 -46.33 -14.14 -15.74
C ASP A 144 -45.29 -13.21 -15.09
N ALA A 145 -45.10 -13.26 -13.76
CA ALA A 145 -44.12 -12.43 -13.04
C ALA A 145 -42.67 -12.91 -13.21
N LYS A 146 -42.44 -14.20 -13.51
CA LYS A 146 -41.09 -14.74 -13.74
C LYS A 146 -40.39 -14.19 -14.98
N GLU A 147 -41.14 -13.69 -15.95
CA GLU A 147 -40.58 -13.08 -17.16
C GLU A 147 -40.46 -11.54 -17.05
N ALA A 148 -41.09 -10.94 -16.06
CA ALA A 148 -40.96 -9.52 -15.79
C ALA A 148 -39.65 -9.26 -15.05
N LYS A 149 -38.57 -9.05 -15.80
CA LYS A 149 -37.32 -8.47 -15.26
C LYS A 149 -37.63 -7.09 -14.68
N CYS A 150 -38.00 -7.04 -13.41
CA CYS A 150 -38.18 -5.79 -12.67
C CYS A 150 -36.81 -5.13 -12.54
N PHE A 151 -36.58 -4.17 -13.44
CA PHE A 151 -35.40 -3.30 -13.51
C PHE A 151 -34.12 -4.02 -13.95
N SER A 152 -33.97 -4.21 -15.27
CA SER A 152 -32.66 -4.43 -15.87
C SER A 152 -31.80 -3.17 -15.74
N ILE A 153 -30.55 -3.36 -15.30
CA ILE A 153 -29.45 -2.38 -15.23
C ILE A 153 -29.72 -1.10 -16.05
N VAL A 154 -29.74 0.06 -15.38
CA VAL A 154 -29.82 1.36 -16.06
C VAL A 154 -28.47 1.62 -16.75
N ARG A 155 -28.38 1.23 -18.03
CA ARG A 155 -27.21 1.52 -18.86
C ARG A 155 -27.30 2.96 -19.34
N HIS A 156 -26.37 3.81 -18.88
CA HIS A 156 -26.24 5.17 -19.42
C HIS A 156 -25.39 5.13 -20.69
N TRP A 157 -25.98 5.40 -21.85
CA TRP A 157 -25.24 5.63 -23.09
C TRP A 157 -24.91 7.12 -23.22
N PRO A 158 -23.64 7.53 -23.02
CA PRO A 158 -23.26 8.92 -23.19
C PRO A 158 -23.53 9.35 -24.65
N PRO A 159 -23.99 10.58 -24.88
CA PRO A 159 -24.21 11.09 -26.23
C PRO A 159 -22.91 11.04 -27.02
N GLN A 160 -22.96 10.61 -28.29
CA GLN A 160 -21.79 10.65 -29.15
C GLN A 160 -21.34 12.11 -29.31
N LEU A 161 -20.09 12.38 -28.92
CA LEU A 161 -19.44 13.67 -29.13
C LEU A 161 -19.48 13.98 -30.63
N LYS A 162 -20.21 15.02 -31.02
CA LYS A 162 -20.20 15.59 -32.37
C LYS A 162 -18.98 16.49 -32.57
#